data_AF-A0A1A8CWY2-F1
#
_entry.id   AF-A0A1A8CWY2-F1
#
_cell.length_a   1.000
_cell.length_b   1.000
_cell.length_c   1.000
_cell.angle_alpha   90.00
_cell.angle_beta   90.00
_cell.angle_gamma   90.00
#
_symmetry.space_group_name_H-M   'P 1'
#
loop_
_entity.id
_entity.type
_entity.pdbx_description
1 polymer ?
#
loop_
_entity_poly.entity_id
_entity_poly.type
_entity_poly.pdbx_seq_one_letter_code
_entity_poly.pdbx_strand_id
1 'polypeptide(L)'
;EDSRTVSACEPYTVAIIKPDAVAQGKANEILTKIQEAGFEILACEKRTLTEAEARDFYQHRAAETCFEDLVRFMAGGPSRILVLSHTEGSANVIPAWREFIGPADIEEARREKPESLRAQYGTQTLFNAVHGSKDSDQASRELAFFFPNFRTTSAVEQDGEEGRVERTLALIRPDVAMENRAEILAQIQKLGFTVALQREVLLTEEQVRRFYLQHVDEDYFPALLRSMTSGPVLALALAREGAVLHWKNSLGPPDLDKAKEESPECLRAQFAVDNEPINQLHGSASPEEAEQEISFFFPKQQTLAVIKPDAMDEHRDVILEEIRGRGFTVTRLKETVLSREMAEEFYKEHREKPFFSQLVDFMCRLVCPPTQSQEPDKVTDPSLVYLRDKS
;
A
#
# COMPACT_ATOMS: atom_id res chain seq x y z
N GLU A 1 29.82 -14.72 10.44
CA GLU A 1 30.49 -15.21 9.22
C GLU A 1 29.39 -15.69 8.29
N ASP A 2 29.07 -15.10 7.14
CA ASP A 2 29.72 -14.11 6.30
C ASP A 2 28.55 -13.30 5.69
N SER A 3 28.25 -12.10 6.22
CA SER A 3 27.18 -11.24 5.67
C SER A 3 27.74 -10.52 4.46
N ARG A 4 27.76 -11.19 3.32
CA ARG A 4 28.17 -10.60 2.05
C ARG A 4 27.04 -9.70 1.54
N THR A 5 27.33 -8.40 1.55
CA THR A 5 26.52 -7.34 0.97
C THR A 5 26.59 -7.43 -0.55
N VAL A 6 25.47 -7.74 -1.21
CA VAL A 6 25.40 -7.81 -2.68
C VAL A 6 25.02 -6.45 -3.27
N SER A 7 25.65 -6.10 -4.38
CA SER A 7 25.53 -4.81 -5.07
C SER A 7 24.20 -4.72 -5.85
N ALA A 8 23.41 -3.68 -5.59
CA ALA A 8 21.99 -3.60 -5.95
C ALA A 8 21.69 -3.11 -7.40
N CYS A 9 22.56 -3.41 -8.36
CA CYS A 9 22.36 -3.07 -9.78
C CYS A 9 22.33 -4.30 -10.70
N GLU A 10 22.25 -5.50 -10.13
CA GLU A 10 22.26 -6.72 -10.90
C GLU A 10 20.83 -7.19 -11.22
N PRO A 11 20.54 -7.56 -12.47
CA PRO A 11 19.24 -8.10 -12.85
C PRO A 11 18.97 -9.36 -12.03
N TYR A 12 17.75 -9.49 -11.48
CA TYR A 12 17.33 -10.63 -10.66
C TYR A 12 16.19 -11.44 -11.31
N THR A 13 16.07 -12.71 -10.93
CA THR A 13 14.97 -13.60 -11.35
C THR A 13 14.54 -14.49 -10.20
N VAL A 14 13.28 -14.91 -10.22
CA VAL A 14 12.77 -15.88 -9.25
C VAL A 14 12.84 -17.28 -9.85
N ALA A 15 13.48 -18.18 -9.12
CA ALA A 15 13.58 -19.58 -9.46
C ALA A 15 12.88 -20.43 -8.40
N ILE A 16 12.12 -21.43 -8.83
CA ILE A 16 11.45 -22.37 -7.92
C ILE A 16 11.92 -23.77 -8.26
N ILE A 17 12.59 -24.43 -7.32
CA ILE A 17 12.81 -25.87 -7.36
C ILE A 17 11.54 -26.52 -6.83
N LYS A 18 10.88 -27.29 -7.68
CA LYS A 18 9.55 -27.85 -7.40
C LYS A 18 9.60 -29.01 -6.39
N PRO A 19 8.44 -29.37 -5.79
CA PRO A 19 8.40 -30.34 -4.69
C PRO A 19 8.96 -31.72 -5.04
N ASP A 20 8.86 -32.18 -6.29
CA ASP A 20 9.37 -33.48 -6.73
C ASP A 20 10.90 -33.55 -6.66
N ALA A 21 11.59 -32.53 -7.17
CA ALA A 21 13.05 -32.43 -7.13
C ALA A 21 13.57 -32.27 -5.69
N VAL A 22 12.81 -31.58 -4.84
CA VAL A 22 13.10 -31.48 -3.40
C VAL A 22 12.89 -32.83 -2.71
N ALA A 23 11.79 -33.53 -2.97
CA ALA A 23 11.47 -34.82 -2.38
C ALA A 23 12.48 -35.92 -2.78
N GLN A 24 13.03 -35.85 -3.99
CA GLN A 24 14.09 -36.75 -4.45
C GLN A 24 15.48 -36.44 -3.88
N GLY A 25 15.61 -35.41 -3.02
CA GLY A 25 16.88 -35.00 -2.44
C GLY A 25 17.83 -34.29 -3.42
N LYS A 26 17.39 -34.01 -4.65
CA LYS A 26 18.20 -33.43 -5.72
C LYS A 26 18.34 -31.91 -5.62
N ALA A 27 17.59 -31.28 -4.72
CA ALA A 27 17.60 -29.84 -4.60
C ALA A 27 18.95 -29.25 -4.20
N ASN A 28 19.81 -29.96 -3.46
CA ASN A 28 21.15 -29.45 -3.13
C ASN A 28 22.09 -29.51 -4.34
N GLU A 29 22.02 -30.61 -5.11
CA GLU A 29 22.76 -30.78 -6.35
C GLU A 29 22.41 -29.69 -7.38
N ILE A 30 21.11 -29.36 -7.49
CA ILE A 30 20.64 -28.26 -8.33
C ILE A 30 21.22 -26.91 -7.87
N LEU A 31 21.26 -26.63 -6.55
CA LEU A 31 21.86 -25.38 -6.04
C LEU A 31 23.35 -25.29 -6.37
N THR A 32 24.09 -26.38 -6.24
CA THR A 32 25.51 -26.44 -6.62
C THR A 32 25.68 -26.13 -8.10
N LYS A 33 24.88 -26.73 -8.98
CA LYS A 33 24.91 -26.45 -10.42
C LYS A 33 24.57 -25.00 -10.77
N ILE A 34 23.64 -24.39 -10.05
CA ILE A 34 23.29 -22.96 -10.22
C ILE A 34 24.50 -22.08 -9.92
N GLN A 35 25.22 -22.36 -8.83
CA GLN A 35 26.41 -21.60 -8.45
C GLN A 35 27.59 -21.83 -9.41
N GLU A 36 27.81 -23.08 -9.85
CA GLU A 36 28.84 -23.43 -10.84
C GLU A 36 28.58 -22.78 -12.21
N ALA A 37 27.31 -22.54 -12.55
CA ALA A 37 26.91 -21.85 -13.77
C ALA A 37 27.04 -20.32 -13.69
N GLY A 38 27.54 -19.76 -12.58
CA GLY A 38 27.79 -18.32 -12.43
C GLY A 38 26.63 -17.52 -11.86
N PHE A 39 25.55 -18.16 -11.42
CA PHE A 39 24.44 -17.47 -10.75
C PHE A 39 24.75 -17.30 -9.25
N GLU A 40 24.48 -16.10 -8.74
CA GLU A 40 24.50 -15.82 -7.31
C GLU A 40 23.11 -16.04 -6.71
N ILE A 41 23.04 -16.71 -5.57
CA ILE A 41 21.79 -16.93 -4.84
C ILE A 41 21.66 -15.84 -3.78
N LEU A 42 20.81 -14.85 -4.04
CA LEU A 42 20.58 -13.71 -3.15
C LEU A 42 19.69 -14.07 -1.96
N ALA A 43 18.70 -14.94 -2.17
CA ALA A 43 17.84 -15.48 -1.13
C ALA A 43 17.41 -16.90 -1.48
N CYS A 44 17.17 -17.69 -0.44
CA CYS A 44 16.70 -19.07 -0.54
C CYS A 44 15.74 -19.37 0.61
N GLU A 45 14.51 -19.75 0.28
CA GLU A 45 13.49 -20.13 1.25
C GLU A 45 12.88 -21.48 0.90
N LYS A 46 12.69 -22.34 1.90
CA LYS A 46 11.91 -23.58 1.76
C LYS A 46 10.48 -23.30 2.17
N ARG A 47 9.53 -23.43 1.22
CA ARG A 47 8.11 -23.12 1.46
C ARG A 47 7.20 -24.20 0.87
N THR A 48 6.17 -24.56 1.61
CA THR A 48 5.09 -25.44 1.12
C THR A 48 3.89 -24.55 0.81
N LEU A 49 3.46 -24.54 -0.45
CA LEU A 49 2.34 -23.69 -0.87
C LEU A 49 1.02 -24.38 -0.56
N THR A 50 0.02 -23.59 -0.16
CA THR A 50 -1.37 -24.06 -0.14
C THR A 50 -1.94 -24.09 -1.56
N GLU A 51 -3.01 -24.87 -1.79
CA GLU A 51 -3.71 -24.85 -3.09
C GLU A 51 -4.20 -23.45 -3.46
N ALA A 52 -4.62 -22.64 -2.47
CA ALA A 52 -5.04 -21.26 -2.68
C ALA A 52 -3.87 -20.38 -3.15
N GLU A 53 -2.71 -20.45 -2.48
CA GLU A 53 -1.52 -19.71 -2.89
C GLU A 53 -1.01 -20.15 -4.26
N ALA A 54 -0.98 -21.46 -4.54
CA ALA A 54 -0.56 -21.98 -5.84
C ALA A 54 -1.52 -21.54 -6.96
N ARG A 55 -2.83 -21.50 -6.69
CA ARG A 55 -3.84 -21.02 -7.64
C ARG A 55 -3.68 -19.54 -7.95
N ASP A 56 -3.43 -18.72 -6.93
CA ASP A 56 -3.19 -17.28 -7.09
C ASP A 56 -1.91 -17.03 -7.89
N PHE A 57 -0.82 -17.72 -7.53
CA PHE A 57 0.47 -17.60 -8.21
C PHE A 57 0.42 -18.00 -9.70
N TYR A 58 -0.24 -19.12 -10.01
CA TYR A 58 -0.37 -19.63 -11.38
C TYR A 58 -1.63 -19.15 -12.10
N GLN A 59 -2.34 -18.12 -11.60
CA GLN A 59 -3.62 -17.68 -12.16
C GLN A 59 -3.58 -17.40 -13.68
N HIS A 60 -2.45 -16.92 -14.19
CA HIS A 60 -2.23 -16.69 -15.62
C HIS A 60 -2.35 -17.97 -16.48
N ARG A 61 -2.25 -19.16 -15.89
CA ARG A 61 -2.40 -20.48 -16.52
C ARG A 61 -3.75 -21.13 -16.23
N ALA A 62 -4.71 -20.40 -15.64
CA ALA A 62 -6.02 -20.95 -15.26
C ALA A 62 -6.83 -21.52 -16.44
N ALA A 63 -6.54 -21.09 -17.67
CA ALA A 63 -7.18 -21.61 -18.88
C ALA A 63 -6.58 -22.93 -19.39
N GLU A 64 -5.48 -23.41 -18.82
CA GLU A 64 -4.81 -24.64 -19.24
C GLU A 64 -5.49 -25.89 -18.64
N THR A 65 -5.61 -26.95 -19.42
CA THR A 65 -6.29 -28.19 -19.00
C THR A 65 -5.60 -28.90 -17.84
N CYS A 66 -4.31 -28.64 -17.61
CA CYS A 66 -3.50 -29.20 -16.52
C CYS A 66 -3.37 -28.26 -15.31
N PHE A 67 -4.12 -27.16 -15.26
CA PHE A 67 -4.00 -26.17 -14.20
C PHE A 67 -4.29 -26.75 -12.80
N GLU A 68 -5.37 -27.50 -12.64
CA GLU A 68 -5.72 -28.11 -11.36
C GLU A 68 -4.69 -29.16 -10.91
N ASP A 69 -4.10 -29.89 -11.85
CA ASP A 69 -3.03 -30.84 -11.55
C ASP A 69 -1.73 -30.12 -11.14
N LEU A 70 -1.42 -28.97 -11.75
CA LEU A 70 -0.31 -28.11 -11.37
C LEU A 70 -0.47 -27.53 -9.96
N VAL A 71 -1.67 -27.05 -9.62
CA VAL A 71 -1.97 -26.52 -8.28
C VAL A 71 -1.77 -27.60 -7.22
N ARG A 72 -2.35 -28.79 -7.44
CA ARG A 72 -2.17 -29.94 -6.53
C ARG A 72 -0.71 -30.38 -6.43
N PHE A 73 0.00 -30.39 -7.55
CA PHE A 73 1.40 -30.75 -7.58
C PHE A 73 2.27 -29.79 -6.76
N MET A 74 2.05 -28.47 -6.90
CA MET A 74 2.79 -27.45 -6.16
C MET A 74 2.42 -27.40 -4.67
N ALA A 75 1.19 -27.78 -4.33
CA ALA A 75 0.74 -27.91 -2.94
C ALA A 75 1.15 -29.24 -2.28
N GLY A 76 1.60 -30.22 -3.06
CA GLY A 76 1.89 -31.58 -2.61
C GLY A 76 3.14 -31.72 -1.74
N GLY A 77 4.00 -30.69 -1.65
CA GLY A 77 5.20 -30.76 -0.84
C GLY A 77 6.03 -29.48 -0.83
N PRO A 78 7.17 -29.48 -0.10
CA PRO A 78 8.00 -28.31 0.03
C PRO A 78 8.73 -27.98 -1.27
N SER A 79 8.57 -26.75 -1.74
CA SER A 79 9.39 -26.16 -2.81
C SER A 79 10.58 -25.40 -2.22
N ARG A 80 11.59 -25.14 -3.04
CA ARG A 80 12.68 -24.22 -2.70
C ARG A 80 12.64 -23.02 -3.63
N ILE A 81 12.36 -21.85 -3.06
CA ILE A 81 12.22 -20.59 -3.78
C ILE A 81 13.54 -19.85 -3.65
N LEU A 82 14.07 -19.39 -4.77
CA LEU A 82 15.37 -18.75 -4.89
C LEU A 82 15.20 -17.39 -5.57
N VAL A 83 15.95 -16.40 -5.10
CA VAL A 83 16.20 -15.17 -5.82
C VAL A 83 17.61 -15.27 -6.38
N LEU A 84 17.74 -15.20 -7.70
CA LEU A 84 19.00 -15.38 -8.41
C LEU A 84 19.45 -14.06 -9.05
N SER A 85 20.75 -13.79 -8.98
CA SER A 85 21.47 -12.77 -9.76
C SER A 85 22.52 -13.44 -10.67
N HIS A 86 23.09 -12.71 -11.62
CA HIS A 86 24.19 -13.19 -12.45
C HIS A 86 25.48 -12.43 -12.12
N THR A 87 26.55 -13.15 -11.77
CA THR A 87 27.81 -12.56 -11.30
C THR A 87 28.59 -11.83 -12.39
N GLU A 88 28.40 -12.19 -13.65
CA GLU A 88 28.94 -11.45 -14.79
C GLU A 88 27.89 -10.48 -15.30
N GLY A 89 28.16 -9.17 -15.22
CA GLY A 89 27.27 -8.03 -15.51
C GLY A 89 26.65 -7.94 -16.92
N SER A 90 26.08 -9.04 -17.38
CA SER A 90 25.13 -9.11 -18.48
C SER A 90 23.81 -8.56 -17.98
N ALA A 91 23.25 -7.62 -18.74
CA ALA A 91 22.08 -6.85 -18.36
C ALA A 91 20.78 -7.67 -18.18
N ASN A 92 20.81 -9.01 -18.26
CA ASN A 92 19.61 -9.83 -18.40
C ASN A 92 19.76 -11.26 -17.80
N VAL A 93 19.67 -11.38 -16.46
CA VAL A 93 19.66 -12.68 -15.75
C VAL A 93 18.50 -13.60 -16.18
N ILE A 94 17.38 -13.03 -16.61
CA ILE A 94 16.17 -13.79 -16.94
C ILE A 94 16.40 -14.65 -18.20
N PRO A 95 16.86 -14.10 -19.35
CA PRO A 95 17.33 -14.89 -20.48
C PRO A 95 18.39 -15.93 -20.12
N ALA A 96 19.41 -15.56 -19.35
CA ALA A 96 20.48 -16.48 -18.95
C ALA A 96 19.92 -17.67 -18.15
N TRP A 97 19.05 -17.39 -17.19
CA TRP A 97 18.38 -18.41 -16.39
C TRP A 97 17.51 -19.34 -17.23
N ARG A 98 16.73 -18.77 -18.16
CA ARG A 98 15.85 -19.55 -19.06
C ARG A 98 16.65 -20.45 -20.00
N GLU A 99 17.76 -19.95 -20.51
CA GLU A 99 18.69 -20.71 -21.34
C GLU A 99 19.27 -21.91 -20.56
N PHE A 100 19.69 -21.67 -19.32
CA PHE A 100 20.27 -22.68 -18.44
C PHE A 100 19.28 -23.77 -18.03
N ILE A 101 18.03 -23.41 -17.68
CA ILE A 101 17.02 -24.41 -17.28
C ILE A 101 16.43 -25.17 -18.47
N GLY A 102 16.50 -24.63 -19.69
CA GLY A 102 15.99 -25.27 -20.91
C GLY A 102 14.48 -25.14 -21.14
N PRO A 103 13.95 -25.70 -22.26
CA PRO A 103 12.53 -25.66 -22.61
C PRO A 103 11.60 -26.18 -21.51
N ALA A 104 10.36 -25.68 -21.45
CA ALA A 104 9.40 -26.07 -20.42
C ALA A 104 8.93 -27.53 -20.57
N ASP A 105 8.87 -28.01 -21.82
CA ASP A 105 8.61 -29.40 -22.18
C ASP A 105 9.88 -30.24 -22.00
N ILE A 106 9.78 -31.33 -21.24
CA ILE A 106 10.93 -32.17 -20.89
C ILE A 106 11.46 -32.95 -22.08
N GLU A 107 10.59 -33.39 -22.99
CA GLU A 107 10.99 -34.19 -24.15
C GLU A 107 11.71 -33.30 -25.17
N GLU A 108 11.23 -32.06 -25.36
CA GLU A 108 11.95 -31.02 -26.09
C GLU A 108 13.28 -30.69 -25.42
N ALA A 109 13.30 -30.50 -24.10
CA ALA A 109 14.53 -30.24 -23.36
C ALA A 109 15.54 -31.39 -23.51
N ARG A 110 15.11 -32.65 -23.42
CA ARG A 110 15.99 -33.82 -23.61
C ARG A 110 16.52 -33.95 -25.04
N ARG A 111 15.73 -33.56 -26.04
CA ARG A 111 16.14 -33.62 -27.45
C ARG A 111 17.10 -32.50 -27.81
N GLU A 112 16.82 -31.28 -27.38
CA GLU A 112 17.50 -30.07 -27.84
C GLU A 112 18.62 -29.62 -26.90
N LYS A 113 18.43 -29.82 -25.58
CA LYS A 113 19.41 -29.44 -24.54
C LYS A 113 19.46 -30.49 -23.42
N PRO A 114 20.04 -31.68 -23.70
CA PRO A 114 20.12 -32.79 -22.73
C PRO A 114 20.77 -32.39 -21.39
N GLU A 115 21.65 -31.40 -21.41
CA GLU A 115 22.38 -30.90 -20.24
C GLU A 115 21.60 -29.88 -19.39
N SER A 116 20.40 -29.48 -19.83
CA SER A 116 19.58 -28.51 -19.09
C SER A 116 19.02 -29.10 -17.80
N LEU A 117 18.78 -28.24 -16.80
CA LEU A 117 18.20 -28.68 -15.52
C LEU A 117 16.83 -29.37 -15.71
N ARG A 118 16.02 -28.92 -16.67
CA ARG A 118 14.72 -29.57 -16.94
C ARG A 118 14.86 -30.92 -17.63
N ALA A 119 15.88 -31.13 -18.47
CA ALA A 119 16.16 -32.44 -19.07
C ALA A 119 16.69 -33.46 -18.05
N GLN A 120 17.61 -33.03 -17.18
CA GLN A 120 18.29 -33.89 -16.21
C GLN A 120 17.41 -34.23 -14.98
N TYR A 121 16.62 -33.27 -14.49
CA TYR A 121 15.86 -33.41 -13.25
C TYR A 121 14.35 -33.51 -13.44
N GLY A 122 13.84 -33.25 -14.65
CA GLY A 122 12.42 -33.33 -14.95
C GLY A 122 11.89 -34.77 -14.89
N THR A 123 10.74 -34.93 -14.22
CA THR A 123 10.12 -36.24 -13.95
C THR A 123 8.97 -36.58 -14.90
N GLN A 124 8.09 -35.62 -15.21
CA GLN A 124 6.91 -35.80 -16.05
C GLN A 124 6.72 -34.61 -16.99
N THR A 125 6.26 -34.85 -18.23
CA THR A 125 6.26 -33.87 -19.34
C THR A 125 5.67 -32.49 -18.97
N LEU A 126 4.65 -32.45 -18.11
CA LEU A 126 3.98 -31.21 -17.68
C LEU A 126 4.57 -30.60 -16.38
N PHE A 127 5.35 -31.39 -15.62
CA PHE A 127 5.92 -31.01 -14.32
C PHE A 127 7.44 -31.08 -14.39
N ASN A 128 8.02 -30.06 -15.03
CA ASN A 128 9.47 -29.84 -15.00
C ASN A 128 9.96 -29.54 -13.56
N ALA A 129 11.23 -29.82 -13.28
CA ALA A 129 11.81 -29.69 -11.93
C ALA A 129 12.02 -28.24 -11.46
N VAL A 130 12.10 -27.27 -12.39
CA VAL A 130 12.52 -25.91 -12.11
C VAL A 130 11.69 -24.86 -12.87
N HIS A 131 11.17 -23.88 -12.13
CA HIS A 131 10.49 -22.67 -12.65
C HIS A 131 11.50 -21.54 -12.88
N GLY A 132 11.21 -20.71 -13.87
CA GLY A 132 11.94 -19.46 -14.09
C GLY A 132 11.03 -18.42 -14.70
N SER A 133 11.10 -17.20 -14.17
CA SER A 133 10.33 -16.06 -14.66
C SER A 133 10.56 -15.85 -16.17
N LYS A 134 9.52 -15.42 -16.88
CA LYS A 134 9.55 -15.20 -18.34
C LYS A 134 10.06 -13.81 -18.73
N ASP A 135 9.82 -12.82 -17.88
CA ASP A 135 10.13 -11.40 -18.04
C ASP A 135 10.32 -10.73 -16.67
N SER A 136 10.84 -9.51 -16.68
CA SER A 136 11.09 -8.71 -15.47
C SER A 136 9.81 -8.47 -14.67
N ASP A 137 8.70 -8.20 -15.34
CA ASP A 137 7.42 -7.92 -14.68
C ASP A 137 6.92 -9.16 -13.92
N GLN A 138 7.08 -10.34 -14.50
CA GLN A 138 6.80 -11.61 -13.82
C GLN A 138 7.78 -11.80 -12.66
N ALA A 139 9.09 -11.58 -12.85
CA ALA A 139 10.06 -11.71 -11.76
C ALA A 139 9.72 -10.79 -10.57
N SER A 140 9.31 -9.54 -10.82
CA SER A 140 8.90 -8.60 -9.77
C SER A 140 7.60 -9.01 -9.06
N ARG A 141 6.59 -9.48 -9.79
CA ARG A 141 5.35 -10.02 -9.18
C ARG A 141 5.64 -11.26 -8.33
N GLU A 142 6.45 -12.17 -8.85
CA GLU A 142 6.83 -13.41 -8.15
C GLU A 142 7.69 -13.09 -6.91
N LEU A 143 8.59 -12.10 -7.00
CA LEU A 143 9.40 -11.63 -5.88
C LEU A 143 8.51 -11.03 -4.79
N ALA A 144 7.57 -10.14 -5.14
CA ALA A 144 6.64 -9.55 -4.19
C ALA A 144 5.73 -10.60 -3.53
N PHE A 145 5.35 -11.65 -4.27
CA PHE A 145 4.51 -12.73 -3.76
C PHE A 145 5.25 -13.59 -2.72
N PHE A 146 6.49 -14.00 -3.00
CA PHE A 146 7.23 -14.89 -2.10
C PHE A 146 8.03 -14.15 -1.03
N PHE A 147 8.57 -12.98 -1.37
CA PHE A 147 9.39 -12.17 -0.50
C PHE A 147 8.91 -10.71 -0.49
N PRO A 148 7.73 -10.43 0.09
CA PRO A 148 7.19 -9.06 0.19
C PRO A 148 8.12 -8.11 0.96
N ASN A 149 9.04 -8.65 1.76
CA ASN A 149 10.05 -7.91 2.53
C ASN A 149 11.46 -7.95 1.92
N PHE A 150 11.66 -8.51 0.71
CA PHE A 150 12.98 -8.54 0.08
C PHE A 150 13.34 -7.13 -0.41
N ARG A 151 14.24 -6.49 0.34
CA ARG A 151 14.71 -5.14 0.05
C ARG A 151 15.89 -5.22 -0.92
N THR A 152 15.66 -4.91 -2.20
CA THR A 152 16.73 -4.38 -3.04
C THR A 152 17.03 -2.97 -2.52
N THR A 153 18.24 -2.73 -2.02
CA THR A 153 18.66 -1.42 -1.55
C THR A 153 18.89 -0.50 -2.75
N SER A 154 17.81 0.07 -3.29
CA SER A 154 17.90 1.11 -4.32
C SER A 154 18.26 2.43 -3.65
N ALA A 155 19.46 2.94 -3.92
CA ALA A 155 19.78 4.34 -3.68
C ALA A 155 19.68 5.11 -5.00
N VAL A 156 18.62 5.92 -5.10
CA VAL A 156 18.63 7.32 -5.54
C VAL A 156 19.23 7.66 -6.92
N GLU A 157 18.32 8.09 -7.80
CA GLU A 157 18.46 9.09 -8.88
C GLU A 157 19.35 8.76 -10.10
N GLN A 158 18.71 8.41 -11.23
CA GLN A 158 18.53 9.35 -12.33
C GLN A 158 17.51 8.86 -13.37
N ASP A 159 16.73 9.82 -13.86
CA ASP A 159 15.86 9.80 -15.04
C ASP A 159 14.52 9.02 -14.96
N GLY A 160 13.57 9.65 -14.27
CA GLY A 160 12.33 10.08 -14.91
C GLY A 160 11.30 9.01 -15.27
N GLU A 161 10.74 8.30 -14.30
CA GLU A 161 9.39 7.71 -14.39
C GLU A 161 8.66 7.93 -13.06
N GLU A 162 7.38 8.35 -13.14
CA GLU A 162 6.58 8.94 -12.06
C GLU A 162 6.65 8.17 -10.73
N GLY A 163 7.45 8.69 -9.80
CA GLY A 163 7.62 8.16 -8.45
C GLY A 163 6.29 8.13 -7.70
N ARG A 164 5.92 6.94 -7.17
CA ARG A 164 4.75 6.79 -6.33
C ARG A 164 4.95 7.60 -5.06
N VAL A 165 4.31 8.76 -4.97
CA VAL A 165 4.31 9.61 -3.78
C VAL A 165 3.73 8.83 -2.60
N GLU A 166 4.59 8.50 -1.64
CA GLU A 166 4.22 7.87 -0.38
C GLU A 166 3.88 8.95 0.65
N ARG A 167 3.06 8.60 1.65
CA ARG A 167 2.78 9.48 2.79
C ARG A 167 3.17 8.83 4.10
N THR A 168 3.67 9.64 5.04
CA THR A 168 3.97 9.23 6.41
C THR A 168 3.38 10.23 7.40
N LEU A 169 3.05 9.79 8.62
CA LEU A 169 2.68 10.70 9.69
C LEU A 169 3.96 11.23 10.36
N ALA A 170 4.05 12.54 10.50
CA ALA A 170 4.97 13.17 11.44
C ALA A 170 4.15 13.85 12.53
N LEU A 171 4.44 13.53 13.78
CA LEU A 171 3.73 14.06 14.93
C LEU A 171 4.73 14.79 15.84
N ILE A 172 4.51 16.08 16.05
CA ILE A 172 5.32 16.92 16.94
C ILE A 172 4.56 17.06 18.25
N ARG A 173 5.18 16.57 19.34
CA ARG A 173 4.59 16.60 20.68
C ARG A 173 4.52 18.03 21.24
N PRO A 174 3.64 18.31 22.20
CA PRO A 174 3.34 19.67 22.65
C PRO A 174 4.56 20.44 23.16
N ASP A 175 5.48 19.75 23.83
CA ASP A 175 6.64 20.34 24.48
C ASP A 175 7.54 21.08 23.47
N VAL A 176 7.81 20.47 22.31
CA VAL A 176 8.63 21.07 21.24
C VAL A 176 7.80 21.82 20.19
N ALA A 177 6.51 21.50 20.06
CA ALA A 177 5.62 22.20 19.14
C ALA A 177 5.42 23.69 19.48
N MET A 178 5.61 24.08 20.75
CA MET A 178 5.50 25.48 21.15
C MET A 178 6.77 26.30 20.85
N GLU A 179 7.95 25.74 21.06
CA GLU A 179 9.22 26.48 20.98
C GLU A 179 9.91 26.33 19.62
N ASN A 180 9.99 25.12 19.06
CA ASN A 180 10.87 24.84 17.91
C ASN A 180 10.11 24.43 16.64
N ARG A 181 8.80 24.67 16.59
CA ARG A 181 7.95 24.32 15.44
C ARG A 181 8.48 24.85 14.11
N ALA A 182 8.82 26.13 14.05
CA ALA A 182 9.26 26.76 12.79
C ALA A 182 10.54 26.11 12.26
N GLU A 183 11.44 25.76 13.17
CA GLU A 183 12.70 25.08 12.84
C GLU A 183 12.47 23.65 12.38
N ILE A 184 11.60 22.88 13.05
CA ILE A 184 11.24 21.51 12.62
C ILE A 184 10.62 21.54 11.22
N LEU A 185 9.69 22.47 10.96
CA LEU A 185 9.07 22.61 9.64
C LEU A 185 10.09 22.98 8.56
N ALA A 186 11.06 23.85 8.89
CA ALA A 186 12.14 24.20 7.96
C ALA A 186 13.05 23.00 7.68
N GLN A 187 13.36 22.18 8.69
CA GLN A 187 14.13 20.94 8.50
C GLN A 187 13.37 19.92 7.64
N ILE A 188 12.06 19.74 7.87
CA ILE A 188 11.20 18.87 7.06
C ILE A 188 11.23 19.30 5.58
N GLN A 189 11.13 20.60 5.31
CA GLN A 189 11.24 21.14 3.95
C GLN A 189 12.64 20.93 3.35
N LYS A 190 13.70 21.14 4.14
CA LYS A 190 15.09 20.90 3.72
C LYS A 190 15.37 19.44 3.37
N LEU A 191 14.69 18.50 4.03
CA LEU A 191 14.72 17.06 3.74
C LEU A 191 13.89 16.68 2.49
N GLY A 192 13.26 17.66 1.83
CA GLY A 192 12.51 17.47 0.60
C GLY A 192 11.12 16.88 0.80
N PHE A 193 10.56 16.94 2.01
CA PHE A 193 9.16 16.57 2.23
C PHE A 193 8.22 17.70 1.81
N THR A 194 7.12 17.33 1.18
CA THR A 194 5.96 18.21 1.01
C THR A 194 4.98 17.96 2.15
N VAL A 195 4.56 18.99 2.87
CA VAL A 195 3.48 18.85 3.86
C VAL A 195 2.15 18.81 3.10
N ALA A 196 1.57 17.62 2.97
CA ALA A 196 0.29 17.42 2.28
C ALA A 196 -0.89 17.88 3.13
N LEU A 197 -0.87 17.56 4.42
CA LEU A 197 -1.88 18.00 5.39
C LEU A 197 -1.19 18.39 6.70
N GLN A 198 -1.79 19.35 7.41
CA GLN A 198 -1.34 19.78 8.73
C GLN A 198 -2.56 20.01 9.62
N ARG A 199 -2.52 19.53 10.86
CA ARG A 199 -3.59 19.75 11.86
C ARG A 199 -3.02 19.85 13.26
N GLU A 200 -3.47 20.85 14.03
CA GLU A 200 -3.25 20.91 15.47
C GLU A 200 -4.41 20.26 16.20
N VAL A 201 -4.11 19.39 17.16
CA VAL A 201 -5.13 18.61 17.88
C VAL A 201 -4.78 18.56 19.35
N LEU A 202 -5.76 18.92 20.19
CA LEU A 202 -5.74 18.57 21.61
C LEU A 202 -6.30 17.16 21.75
N LEU A 203 -5.43 16.22 22.11
CA LEU A 203 -5.83 14.82 22.29
C LEU A 203 -6.38 14.59 23.70
N THR A 204 -7.47 13.84 23.79
CA THR A 204 -7.99 13.31 25.06
C THR A 204 -7.23 12.06 25.47
N GLU A 205 -7.26 11.71 26.76
CA GLU A 205 -6.61 10.48 27.23
C GLU A 205 -7.10 9.22 26.49
N GLU A 206 -8.41 9.14 26.21
CA GLU A 206 -9.00 8.04 25.45
C GLU A 206 -8.44 7.94 24.03
N GLN A 207 -8.27 9.09 23.35
CA GLN A 207 -7.70 9.14 22.01
C GLN A 207 -6.22 8.74 22.01
N VAL A 208 -5.43 9.17 22.99
CA VAL A 208 -4.02 8.77 23.11
C VAL A 208 -3.89 7.27 23.37
N ARG A 209 -4.70 6.70 24.27
CA ARG A 209 -4.75 5.26 24.53
C ARG A 209 -5.13 4.45 23.29
N ARG A 210 -6.08 4.95 22.52
CA ARG A 210 -6.49 4.30 21.27
C ARG A 210 -5.39 4.37 20.21
N PHE A 211 -4.70 5.50 20.10
CA PHE A 211 -3.64 5.71 19.12
C PHE A 211 -2.42 4.83 19.44
N TYR A 212 -1.99 4.79 20.69
CA TYR A 212 -0.84 4.01 21.16
C TYR A 212 -1.24 2.68 21.80
N LEU A 213 -2.27 2.01 21.28
CA LEU A 213 -2.85 0.80 21.89
C LEU A 213 -1.79 -0.29 22.16
N GLN A 214 -0.82 -0.43 21.27
CA GLN A 214 0.26 -1.43 21.38
C GLN A 214 1.27 -1.11 22.49
N HIS A 215 1.29 0.12 22.98
CA HIS A 215 2.25 0.60 23.99
C HIS A 215 1.59 0.81 25.36
N VAL A 216 0.30 0.50 25.53
CA VAL A 216 -0.45 0.81 26.77
C VAL A 216 0.14 0.12 28.01
N ASP A 217 0.74 -1.06 27.83
CA ASP A 217 1.32 -1.87 28.91
C ASP A 217 2.82 -1.56 29.17
N GLU A 218 3.39 -0.59 28.45
CA GLU A 218 4.80 -0.20 28.60
C GLU A 218 5.01 0.78 29.77
N ASP A 219 6.12 0.64 30.49
CA ASP A 219 6.42 1.43 31.70
C ASP A 219 6.50 2.95 31.44
N TYR A 220 6.86 3.36 30.22
CA TYR A 220 6.94 4.77 29.81
C TYR A 220 5.59 5.36 29.37
N PHE A 221 4.55 4.53 29.18
CA PHE A 221 3.25 4.95 28.66
C PHE A 221 2.54 6.01 29.53
N PRO A 222 2.57 5.95 30.87
CA PRO A 222 1.95 7.00 31.69
C PRO A 222 2.58 8.39 31.47
N ALA A 223 3.90 8.45 31.26
CA ALA A 223 4.58 9.70 30.93
C ALA A 223 4.23 10.18 29.51
N LEU A 224 4.09 9.24 28.57
CA LEU A 224 3.66 9.51 27.19
C LEU A 224 2.26 10.11 27.15
N LEU A 225 1.35 9.50 27.89
CA LEU A 225 -0.03 9.95 28.03
C LEU A 225 -0.08 11.39 28.54
N ARG A 226 0.64 11.67 29.63
CA ARG A 226 0.71 13.01 30.23
C ARG A 226 1.25 14.06 29.25
N SER A 227 2.35 13.76 28.54
CA SER A 227 2.93 14.67 27.54
C SER A 227 1.96 14.91 26.37
N MET A 228 1.31 13.87 25.86
CA MET A 228 0.39 14.00 24.72
C MET A 228 -0.91 14.75 25.04
N THR A 229 -1.31 14.79 26.32
CA THR A 229 -2.48 15.54 26.78
C THR A 229 -2.14 16.91 27.37
N SER A 230 -0.87 17.29 27.47
CA SER A 230 -0.44 18.55 28.10
C SER A 230 -0.75 19.79 27.26
N GLY A 231 -0.90 19.63 25.94
CA GLY A 231 -1.11 20.73 25.01
C GLY A 231 -1.43 20.27 23.59
N PRO A 232 -1.51 21.21 22.63
CA PRO A 232 -1.83 20.89 21.24
C PRO A 232 -0.66 20.15 20.58
N VAL A 233 -0.97 19.00 19.98
CA VAL A 233 -0.04 18.21 19.18
C VAL A 233 -0.15 18.63 17.71
N LEU A 234 0.97 18.81 17.02
CA LEU A 234 0.97 19.10 15.58
C LEU A 234 1.12 17.79 14.79
N ALA A 235 0.05 17.38 14.10
CA ALA A 235 0.07 16.27 13.16
C ALA A 235 0.31 16.78 11.74
N LEU A 236 1.23 16.15 11.02
CA LEU A 236 1.61 16.46 9.65
C LEU A 236 1.53 15.17 8.81
N ALA A 237 0.82 15.22 7.69
CA ALA A 237 0.93 14.19 6.66
C ALA A 237 2.01 14.64 5.68
N LEU A 238 3.19 14.00 5.75
CA LEU A 238 4.32 14.31 4.88
C LEU A 238 4.26 13.45 3.63
N ALA A 239 4.44 14.06 2.46
CA ALA A 239 4.44 13.41 1.16
C ALA A 239 5.83 13.54 0.52
N ARG A 240 6.39 12.40 0.12
CA ARG A 240 7.68 12.27 -0.56
C ARG A 240 7.75 10.88 -1.18
N GLU A 241 8.62 10.69 -2.14
CA GLU A 241 9.03 9.34 -2.51
C GLU A 241 9.78 8.68 -1.34
N GLY A 242 9.36 7.46 -0.97
CA GLY A 242 9.90 6.74 0.19
C GLY A 242 9.72 7.49 1.52
N ALA A 243 8.62 8.22 1.68
CA ALA A 243 8.39 9.12 2.81
C ALA A 243 8.57 8.45 4.18
N VAL A 244 8.08 7.22 4.34
CA VAL A 244 8.13 6.51 5.63
C VAL A 244 9.58 6.21 6.03
N LEU A 245 10.33 5.60 5.12
CA LEU A 245 11.72 5.24 5.37
C LEU A 245 12.59 6.48 5.57
N HIS A 246 12.42 7.50 4.71
CA HIS A 246 13.20 8.72 4.80
C HIS A 246 12.96 9.43 6.13
N TRP A 247 11.69 9.55 6.56
CA TRP A 247 11.35 10.22 7.82
C TRP A 247 11.91 9.46 9.02
N LYS A 248 11.78 8.12 9.02
CA LYS A 248 12.34 7.27 10.07
C LYS A 248 13.85 7.41 10.19
N ASN A 249 14.57 7.45 9.07
CA ASN A 249 16.02 7.64 9.07
C ASN A 249 16.42 9.03 9.58
N SER A 250 15.67 10.08 9.21
CA SER A 250 15.90 11.44 9.71
C SER A 250 15.61 11.59 11.21
N LEU A 251 14.62 10.86 11.73
CA LEU A 251 14.30 10.86 13.16
C LEU A 251 15.40 10.22 14.01
N GLY A 252 16.01 9.14 13.53
CA GLY A 252 16.98 8.35 14.29
C GLY A 252 16.33 7.43 15.34
N PRO A 253 17.14 6.78 16.20
CA PRO A 253 16.66 5.84 17.21
C PRO A 253 15.54 6.42 18.11
N PRO A 254 14.56 5.61 18.55
CA PRO A 254 13.49 6.09 19.43
C PRO A 254 13.95 6.38 20.85
N ASP A 255 15.04 5.75 21.28
CA ASP A 255 15.75 5.98 22.54
C ASP A 255 16.64 7.23 22.40
N LEU A 256 16.42 8.21 23.28
CA LEU A 256 17.11 9.50 23.20
C LEU A 256 18.59 9.42 23.51
N ASP A 257 19.01 8.52 24.41
CA ASP A 257 20.42 8.37 24.76
C ASP A 257 21.18 7.74 23.60
N LYS A 258 20.60 6.69 22.99
CA LYS A 258 21.15 6.08 21.76
C LYS A 258 21.14 7.07 20.59
N ALA A 259 20.10 7.88 20.44
CA ALA A 259 20.05 8.89 19.40
C ALA A 259 21.18 9.91 19.56
N LYS A 260 21.45 10.39 20.78
CA LYS A 260 22.54 11.32 21.07
C LYS A 260 23.93 10.70 20.87
N GLU A 261 24.10 9.41 21.17
CA GLU A 261 25.38 8.71 21.04
C GLU A 261 25.69 8.28 19.60
N GLU A 262 24.74 7.61 18.93
CA GLU A 262 24.93 7.01 17.61
C GLU A 262 24.75 8.02 16.47
N SER A 263 23.89 9.02 16.66
CA SER A 263 23.49 9.94 15.59
C SER A 263 23.07 11.32 16.13
N PRO A 264 24.01 12.13 16.67
CA PRO A 264 23.70 13.42 17.30
C PRO A 264 23.04 14.43 16.36
N GLU A 265 23.17 14.23 15.05
CA GLU A 265 22.55 15.05 14.00
C GLU A 265 21.11 14.64 13.64
N CYS A 266 20.58 13.56 14.24
CA CYS A 266 19.20 13.16 13.98
C CYS A 266 18.21 14.12 14.66
N LEU A 267 16.99 14.21 14.12
CA LEU A 267 15.99 15.16 14.63
C LEU A 267 15.62 14.87 16.10
N ARG A 268 15.59 13.60 16.53
CA ARG A 268 15.31 13.27 17.93
C ARG A 268 16.40 13.72 18.89
N ALA A 269 17.67 13.69 18.45
CA ALA A 269 18.79 14.19 19.26
C ALA A 269 18.81 15.72 19.30
N GLN A 270 18.61 16.38 18.14
CA GLN A 270 18.60 17.85 18.02
C GLN A 270 17.46 18.51 18.81
N PHE A 271 16.27 17.89 18.81
CA PHE A 271 15.08 18.39 19.50
C PHE A 271 14.80 17.67 20.82
N ALA A 272 15.80 17.03 21.42
CA ALA A 272 15.65 16.42 22.73
C ALA A 272 15.44 17.49 23.80
N VAL A 273 14.46 17.28 24.69
CA VAL A 273 14.24 18.13 25.87
C VAL A 273 14.91 17.47 27.08
N ASP A 274 15.67 18.26 27.84
CA ASP A 274 16.37 17.76 29.02
C ASP A 274 15.39 17.26 30.10
N ASN A 275 15.69 16.11 30.69
CA ASN A 275 14.89 15.42 31.71
C ASN A 275 13.55 14.82 31.22
N GLU A 276 13.28 14.79 29.92
CA GLU A 276 12.15 14.04 29.36
C GLU A 276 12.61 12.68 28.81
N PRO A 277 12.06 11.55 29.31
CA PRO A 277 12.46 10.22 28.83
C PRO A 277 11.86 9.87 27.46
N ILE A 278 11.02 10.74 26.89
CA ILE A 278 10.23 10.47 25.69
C ILE A 278 10.72 11.36 24.55
N ASN A 279 10.95 10.73 23.39
CA ASN A 279 11.28 11.47 22.17
C ASN A 279 10.17 12.45 21.78
N GLN A 280 10.54 13.59 21.21
CA GLN A 280 9.63 14.70 20.94
C GLN A 280 8.94 14.61 19.57
N LEU A 281 9.44 13.71 18.72
CA LEU A 281 9.00 13.52 17.35
C LEU A 281 8.64 12.05 17.11
N HIS A 282 7.42 11.84 16.63
CA HIS A 282 6.92 10.52 16.24
C HIS A 282 6.81 10.41 14.72
N GLY A 283 7.04 9.21 14.22
CA GLY A 283 6.94 8.86 12.82
C GLY A 283 6.49 7.42 12.66
N SER A 284 5.68 7.17 11.64
CA SER A 284 5.16 5.85 11.33
C SER A 284 6.30 4.86 11.05
N ALA A 285 6.20 3.61 11.54
CA ALA A 285 7.23 2.59 11.37
C ALA A 285 7.11 1.82 10.05
N SER A 286 5.90 1.78 9.45
CA SER A 286 5.62 1.16 8.15
C SER A 286 4.59 1.96 7.33
N PRO A 287 4.47 1.71 6.00
CA PRO A 287 3.45 2.34 5.15
C PRO A 287 2.01 2.03 5.58
N GLU A 288 1.76 0.82 6.08
CA GLU A 288 0.44 0.41 6.58
C GLU A 288 0.08 1.16 7.85
N GLU A 289 1.03 1.30 8.78
CA GLU A 289 0.86 2.10 9.97
C GLU A 289 0.65 3.58 9.61
N ALA A 290 1.43 4.10 8.66
CA ALA A 290 1.25 5.47 8.16
C ALA A 290 -0.17 5.72 7.65
N GLU A 291 -0.76 4.80 6.87
CA GLU A 291 -2.14 4.97 6.40
C GLU A 291 -3.16 4.96 7.55
N GLN A 292 -2.98 4.08 8.54
CA GLN A 292 -3.86 4.00 9.71
C GLN A 292 -3.76 5.26 10.58
N GLU A 293 -2.54 5.69 10.87
CA GLU A 293 -2.23 6.87 11.67
C GLU A 293 -2.70 8.16 10.99
N ILE A 294 -2.43 8.31 9.67
CA ILE A 294 -2.94 9.43 8.88
C ILE A 294 -4.47 9.42 8.90
N SER A 295 -5.13 8.29 8.73
CA SER A 295 -6.61 8.21 8.80
C SER A 295 -7.16 8.58 10.17
N PHE A 296 -6.42 8.30 11.26
CA PHE A 296 -6.81 8.70 12.61
C PHE A 296 -6.80 10.23 12.79
N PHE A 297 -5.75 10.91 12.33
CA PHE A 297 -5.62 12.37 12.44
C PHE A 297 -6.30 13.15 11.31
N PHE A 298 -6.47 12.53 10.14
CA PHE A 298 -7.05 13.12 8.94
C PHE A 298 -8.11 12.16 8.36
N PRO A 299 -9.21 11.91 9.09
CA PRO A 299 -10.25 11.03 8.62
C PRO A 299 -10.85 11.58 7.34
N LYS A 300 -10.96 10.73 6.31
CA LYS A 300 -11.58 11.04 5.02
C LYS A 300 -13.02 11.50 5.27
N GLN A 301 -13.26 12.81 5.21
CA GLN A 301 -14.59 13.35 5.42
C GLN A 301 -15.46 13.00 4.21
N GLN A 302 -16.52 12.24 4.47
CA GLN A 302 -17.57 11.98 3.50
C GLN A 302 -18.76 12.86 3.85
N THR A 303 -19.27 13.57 2.85
CA THR A 303 -20.47 14.38 2.98
C THR A 303 -21.46 14.00 1.90
N LEU A 304 -22.74 14.20 2.18
CA LEU A 304 -23.82 13.94 1.23
C LEU A 304 -24.29 15.27 0.69
N ALA A 305 -24.22 15.44 -0.62
CA ALA A 305 -24.88 16.52 -1.33
C ALA A 305 -26.11 15.97 -2.04
N VAL A 306 -27.20 16.72 -2.02
CA VAL A 306 -28.42 16.40 -2.78
C VAL A 306 -28.59 17.46 -3.85
N ILE A 307 -28.56 17.06 -5.12
CA ILE A 307 -28.96 17.94 -6.21
C ILE A 307 -30.49 17.91 -6.25
N LYS A 308 -31.08 19.09 -5.99
CA LYS A 308 -32.53 19.26 -5.94
C LYS A 308 -33.15 19.03 -7.33
N PRO A 309 -34.43 18.60 -7.41
CA PRO A 309 -35.07 18.25 -8.67
C PRO A 309 -35.03 19.36 -9.74
N ASP A 310 -35.18 20.62 -9.32
CA ASP A 310 -35.18 21.81 -10.19
C ASP A 310 -33.85 22.05 -10.91
N ALA A 311 -32.73 21.60 -10.32
CA ALA A 311 -31.40 21.73 -10.89
C ALA A 311 -30.97 20.51 -11.72
N MET A 312 -31.81 19.47 -11.83
CA MET A 312 -31.40 18.19 -12.42
C MET A 312 -31.32 18.20 -13.95
N ASP A 313 -32.24 18.88 -14.62
CA ASP A 313 -32.26 18.95 -16.09
C ASP A 313 -31.17 19.86 -16.65
N GLU A 314 -31.03 21.06 -16.10
CA GLU A 314 -30.24 22.12 -16.73
C GLU A 314 -28.86 22.35 -16.07
N HIS A 315 -28.70 21.98 -14.80
CA HIS A 315 -27.54 22.41 -14.01
C HIS A 315 -26.75 21.27 -13.38
N ARG A 316 -27.20 20.01 -13.51
CA ARG A 316 -26.53 18.85 -12.93
C ARG A 316 -25.04 18.82 -13.22
N ASP A 317 -24.68 18.82 -14.51
CA ASP A 317 -23.29 18.63 -14.92
C ASP A 317 -22.43 19.80 -14.50
N VAL A 318 -22.97 21.02 -14.58
CA VAL A 318 -22.30 22.25 -14.10
C VAL A 318 -22.05 22.20 -12.59
N ILE A 319 -23.02 21.72 -11.80
CA ILE A 319 -22.89 21.56 -10.35
C ILE A 319 -21.82 20.50 -10.03
N LEU A 320 -21.82 19.37 -10.74
CA LEU A 320 -20.83 18.32 -10.54
C LEU A 320 -19.42 18.78 -10.89
N GLU A 321 -19.27 19.55 -11.97
CA GLU A 321 -17.99 20.15 -12.35
C GLU A 321 -17.51 21.20 -11.35
N GLU A 322 -18.40 22.07 -10.82
CA GLU A 322 -18.05 23.01 -9.74
C GLU A 322 -17.60 22.28 -8.46
N ILE A 323 -18.30 21.22 -8.08
CA ILE A 323 -17.94 20.38 -6.92
C ILE A 323 -16.54 19.77 -7.11
N ARG A 324 -16.27 19.21 -8.30
CA ARG A 324 -14.96 18.66 -8.65
C ARG A 324 -13.87 19.73 -8.69
N GLY A 325 -14.18 20.89 -9.28
CA GLY A 325 -13.29 22.04 -9.41
C GLY A 325 -12.89 22.64 -8.06
N ARG A 326 -13.78 22.55 -7.05
CA ARG A 326 -13.49 22.95 -5.66
C ARG A 326 -12.77 21.88 -4.85
N GLY A 327 -12.35 20.78 -5.48
CA GLY A 327 -11.53 19.75 -4.85
C GLY A 327 -12.30 18.58 -4.23
N PHE A 328 -13.63 18.51 -4.35
CA PHE A 328 -14.36 17.34 -3.88
C PHE A 328 -14.30 16.20 -4.91
N THR A 329 -14.10 14.97 -4.44
CA THR A 329 -14.21 13.76 -5.25
C THR A 329 -15.59 13.15 -5.07
N VAL A 330 -16.34 13.00 -6.16
CA VAL A 330 -17.62 12.30 -6.14
C VAL A 330 -17.34 10.80 -6.10
N THR A 331 -17.61 10.13 -4.98
CA THR A 331 -17.35 8.68 -4.81
C THR A 331 -18.49 7.83 -5.31
N ARG A 332 -19.73 8.32 -5.17
CA ARG A 332 -20.93 7.64 -5.61
C ARG A 332 -21.98 8.65 -6.01
N LEU A 333 -22.64 8.42 -7.14
CA LEU A 333 -23.80 9.16 -7.57
C LEU A 333 -24.97 8.18 -7.70
N LYS A 334 -26.12 8.52 -7.12
CA LYS A 334 -27.34 7.73 -7.21
C LYS A 334 -28.54 8.63 -7.50
N GLU A 335 -29.13 8.46 -8.67
CA GLU A 335 -30.44 9.02 -8.99
C GLU A 335 -31.53 8.20 -8.29
N THR A 336 -32.42 8.86 -7.57
CA THR A 336 -33.53 8.19 -6.89
C THR A 336 -34.70 9.14 -6.71
N VAL A 337 -35.91 8.64 -6.95
CA VAL A 337 -37.12 9.31 -6.49
C VAL A 337 -37.20 9.16 -4.98
N LEU A 338 -37.32 10.27 -4.26
CA LEU A 338 -37.56 10.25 -2.82
C LEU A 338 -39.05 10.06 -2.57
N SER A 339 -39.43 8.98 -1.90
CA SER A 339 -40.79 8.86 -1.37
C SER A 339 -41.03 9.90 -0.28
N ARG A 340 -42.30 10.22 -0.01
CA ARG A 340 -42.66 11.16 1.06
C ARG A 340 -42.06 10.74 2.40
N GLU A 341 -42.18 9.46 2.74
CA GLU A 341 -41.61 8.90 3.98
C GLU A 341 -40.09 9.06 4.04
N MET A 342 -39.38 8.81 2.93
CA MET A 342 -37.93 8.97 2.86
C MET A 342 -37.52 10.44 3.00
N ALA A 343 -38.22 11.36 2.36
CA ALA A 343 -37.95 12.80 2.47
C ALA A 343 -38.26 13.35 3.87
N GLU A 344 -39.34 12.90 4.51
CA GLU A 344 -39.69 13.29 5.88
C GLU A 344 -38.65 12.82 6.90
N GLU A 345 -38.12 11.61 6.75
CA GLU A 345 -37.05 11.09 7.61
C GLU A 345 -35.72 11.80 7.32
N PHE A 346 -35.41 12.07 6.05
CA PHE A 346 -34.18 12.75 5.64
C PHE A 346 -34.11 14.19 6.15
N TYR A 347 -35.22 14.92 6.13
CA TYR A 347 -35.30 16.31 6.59
C TYR A 347 -35.88 16.46 8.01
N LYS A 348 -35.91 15.40 8.82
CA LYS A 348 -36.57 15.39 10.15
C LYS A 348 -36.15 16.52 11.09
N GLU A 349 -34.92 17.01 10.97
CA GLU A 349 -34.40 18.15 11.75
C GLU A 349 -35.13 19.47 11.45
N HIS A 350 -35.90 19.51 10.37
CA HIS A 350 -36.73 20.65 9.99
C HIS A 350 -38.21 20.41 10.27
N ARG A 351 -38.60 19.29 10.91
CA ARG A 351 -40.01 18.91 11.12
C ARG A 351 -40.85 19.99 11.80
N GLU A 352 -40.25 20.77 12.71
CA GLU A 352 -40.92 21.84 13.45
C GLU A 352 -40.96 23.17 12.68
N LYS A 353 -40.30 23.27 11.52
CA LYS A 353 -40.25 24.50 10.73
C LYS A 353 -41.48 24.63 9.84
N PRO A 354 -42.01 25.86 9.64
CA PRO A 354 -43.26 26.09 8.89
C PRO A 354 -43.16 25.70 7.41
N PHE A 355 -41.95 25.62 6.85
CA PHE A 355 -41.71 25.21 5.45
C PHE A 355 -41.49 23.70 5.26
N PHE A 356 -41.54 22.90 6.32
CA PHE A 356 -41.20 21.47 6.26
C PHE A 356 -42.04 20.69 5.25
N SER A 357 -43.37 20.83 5.29
CA SER A 357 -44.25 20.14 4.35
C SER A 357 -43.94 20.55 2.91
N GLN A 358 -43.72 21.84 2.65
CA GLN A 358 -43.41 22.36 1.32
C GLN A 358 -42.07 21.82 0.81
N LEU A 359 -41.07 21.68 1.70
CA LEU A 359 -39.77 21.09 1.38
C LEU A 359 -39.91 19.60 1.02
N VAL A 360 -40.66 18.84 1.80
CA VAL A 360 -40.94 17.42 1.53
C VAL A 360 -41.66 17.27 0.19
N ASP A 361 -42.73 18.04 -0.02
CA ASP A 361 -43.51 18.01 -1.26
C ASP A 361 -42.65 18.39 -2.47
N PHE A 362 -41.76 19.37 -2.31
CA PHE A 362 -40.81 19.79 -3.35
C PHE A 362 -39.81 18.68 -3.70
N MET A 363 -39.27 17.97 -2.71
CA MET A 363 -38.31 16.90 -2.92
C MET A 363 -38.94 15.61 -3.46
N CYS A 364 -40.26 15.45 -3.27
CA CYS A 364 -41.03 14.29 -3.71
C CYS A 364 -41.79 14.49 -5.03
N ARG A 365 -41.58 15.60 -5.76
CA ARG A 365 -42.35 15.92 -6.97
C ARG A 365 -42.26 14.80 -8.03
N LEU A 366 -43.25 13.93 -8.01
CA LEU A 366 -43.86 13.30 -9.18
C LEU A 366 -44.83 14.31 -9.82
N VAL A 367 -44.87 14.35 -11.13
CA VAL A 367 -45.66 15.27 -11.98
C VAL A 367 -47.14 15.45 -11.55
N CYS A 368 -47.51 16.73 -11.37
CA CYS A 368 -48.76 17.51 -11.66
C CYS A 368 -50.20 17.00 -11.38
N PRO A 369 -51.20 17.92 -11.28
CA PRO A 369 -52.53 17.73 -11.86
C PRO A 369 -52.67 18.44 -13.23
N PRO A 370 -53.58 17.98 -14.12
CA PRO A 370 -53.61 18.36 -15.52
C PRO A 370 -54.26 19.72 -15.73
N THR A 371 -53.52 20.66 -16.32
CA THR A 371 -54.12 21.74 -17.12
C THR A 371 -53.84 21.46 -18.58
N GLN A 372 -54.89 21.58 -19.38
CA GLN A 372 -54.92 21.22 -20.80
C GLN A 372 -53.75 21.85 -21.57
N SER A 373 -53.24 21.08 -22.53
CA SER A 373 -52.27 21.44 -23.57
C SER A 373 -50.87 21.83 -23.11
N GLN A 374 -49.94 20.87 -23.12
CA GLN A 374 -48.64 20.91 -23.82
C GLN A 374 -47.88 19.58 -23.58
N GLU A 375 -46.82 19.36 -24.36
CA GLU A 375 -46.04 18.13 -24.59
C GLU A 375 -45.62 17.33 -23.33
N PRO A 376 -45.30 16.02 -23.44
CA PRO A 376 -44.97 15.20 -22.27
C PRO A 376 -43.68 15.70 -21.61
N ASP A 377 -43.85 16.41 -20.49
CA ASP A 377 -42.77 16.85 -19.62
C ASP A 377 -41.94 15.65 -19.12
N LYS A 378 -40.62 15.77 -19.28
CA LYS A 378 -39.64 14.82 -18.75
C LYS A 378 -39.71 14.84 -17.23
N VAL A 379 -39.89 13.66 -16.64
CA VAL A 379 -39.78 13.44 -15.20
C VAL A 379 -38.31 13.50 -14.84
N THR A 380 -37.90 14.43 -13.96
CA THR A 380 -36.53 14.47 -13.43
C THR A 380 -36.43 14.13 -11.97
N ASP A 381 -35.59 13.14 -11.71
CA ASP A 381 -35.37 12.53 -10.40
C ASP A 381 -34.23 13.26 -9.66
N PRO A 382 -34.33 13.49 -8.34
CA PRO A 382 -33.22 14.02 -7.58
C PRO A 382 -32.03 13.06 -7.52
N SER A 383 -30.81 13.61 -7.57
CA SER A 383 -29.55 12.86 -7.45
C SER A 383 -28.94 13.03 -6.07
N LEU A 384 -28.73 11.90 -5.39
CA LEU A 384 -27.87 11.81 -4.22
C LEU A 384 -26.43 11.71 -4.68
N VAL A 385 -25.61 12.68 -4.30
CA VAL A 385 -24.19 12.75 -4.63
C VAL A 385 -23.40 12.57 -3.34
N TYR A 386 -22.75 11.42 -3.22
CA TYR A 386 -21.79 11.18 -2.15
C TYR A 386 -20.47 11.84 -2.52
N LEU A 387 -20.12 12.84 -1.73
CA LEU A 387 -18.88 13.59 -1.88
C LEU A 387 -17.88 13.10 -0.85
N ARG A 388 -16.62 13.10 -1.27
CA ARG A 388 -15.48 12.87 -0.42
C ARG A 388 -14.53 14.04 -0.60
N ASP A 389 -14.04 14.58 0.49
CA ASP A 389 -12.98 15.58 0.43
C ASP A 389 -11.70 14.96 -0.15
N LYS A 390 -10.95 15.71 -0.96
CA LYS A 390 -9.62 15.27 -1.45
C LYS A 390 -8.55 15.30 -0.37
N SER A 391 -8.84 15.86 0.81
CA SER A 391 -7.92 15.90 1.96
C SER A 391 -7.33 14.52 2.27
#